data_AF-A0A251SYG0-F1
#
_entry.id   AF-A0A251SYG0-F1
#
_cell.length_a   1.000
_cell.length_b   1.000
_cell.length_c   1.000
_cell.angle_alpha   90.00
_cell.angle_beta   90.00
_cell.angle_gamma   90.00
#
_symmetry.space_group_name_H-M   'P 1'
#
loop_
_entity.id
_entity.type
_entity.pdbx_description
1 polymer ?
#
loop_
_entity_poly.entity_id
_entity_poly.type
_entity_poly.pdbx_seq_one_letter_code
_entity_poly.pdbx_strand_id
1 'polypeptide(L)'
;MTRNALGWTIIHVYHYTWSNGVFKFHSLLFFFYLCLILMIHEKKNDGWELVAVYGMEYAFGAHDYSISGVFEVEPRTCPGFIYRCSISLRHTNMSPSEFRAFIETIASEYNGDTYHLISKNCKNFTDDISQRLNCKGIPGWVNRLAKLGKEM
;
A
#
# COMPACT_ATOMS: atom_id res chain seq x y z
N MET A 1 4.72 -8.63 -16.31
CA MET A 1 3.35 -8.09 -16.24
C MET A 1 2.37 -9.21 -16.54
N THR A 2 1.42 -9.49 -15.65
CA THR A 2 0.35 -10.44 -15.94
C THR A 2 -0.84 -9.68 -16.52
N ARG A 3 -1.15 -9.94 -17.80
CA ARG A 3 -2.37 -9.49 -18.47
C ARG A 3 -3.32 -10.68 -18.65
N ASN A 4 -4.62 -10.45 -18.70
CA ASN A 4 -5.58 -11.49 -19.07
C ASN A 4 -5.73 -11.62 -20.60
N ALA A 5 -6.58 -12.55 -21.05
CA ALA A 5 -6.87 -12.78 -22.47
C ALA A 5 -7.46 -11.56 -23.22
N LEU A 6 -7.98 -10.56 -22.49
CA LEU A 6 -8.51 -9.31 -23.03
C LEU A 6 -7.47 -8.17 -22.99
N GLY A 7 -6.23 -8.44 -22.59
CA GLY A 7 -5.14 -7.46 -22.49
C GLY A 7 -5.18 -6.57 -21.25
N TRP A 8 -6.11 -6.81 -20.32
CA TRP A 8 -6.28 -6.03 -19.09
C TRP A 8 -5.24 -6.41 -18.04
N THR A 9 -4.77 -5.42 -17.27
CA THR A 9 -3.71 -5.59 -16.27
C THR A 9 -4.27 -6.19 -14.99
N ILE A 10 -3.66 -7.26 -14.46
CA ILE A 10 -4.02 -7.81 -13.15
C ILE A 10 -3.54 -6.87 -12.04
N ILE A 11 -4.45 -6.49 -11.16
CA ILE A 11 -4.17 -5.82 -9.89
C ILE A 11 -3.93 -6.90 -8.84
N HIS A 12 -2.85 -6.77 -8.07
CA HIS A 12 -2.59 -7.64 -6.93
C HIS A 12 -2.57 -6.85 -5.64
N VAL A 13 -2.92 -7.49 -4.53
CA VAL A 13 -2.61 -6.99 -3.18
C VAL A 13 -1.57 -7.90 -2.58
N TYR A 14 -0.49 -7.30 -2.10
CA TYR A 14 0.62 -8.02 -1.52
C TYR A 14 0.57 -7.87 0.00
N HIS A 15 0.66 -9.01 0.68
CA HIS A 15 0.65 -9.09 2.13
C HIS A 15 2.06 -9.26 2.68
N TYR A 16 2.39 -8.42 3.65
CA TYR A 16 3.71 -8.35 4.26
C TYR A 16 3.63 -8.46 5.79
N THR A 17 4.66 -9.03 6.41
CA THR A 17 4.82 -9.04 7.88
C THR A 17 6.16 -8.44 8.27
N TRP A 18 6.28 -7.94 9.50
CA TRP A 18 7.54 -7.41 10.00
C TRP A 18 8.69 -8.43 10.01
N SER A 19 9.91 -7.98 9.73
CA SER A 19 11.14 -8.78 9.84
C SER A 19 11.86 -8.46 11.17
N ASN A 20 12.26 -9.48 11.93
CA ASN A 20 12.88 -9.33 13.25
C ASN A 20 14.32 -8.76 13.25
N GLY A 21 14.77 -8.10 12.17
CA GLY A 21 16.16 -7.69 11.96
C GLY A 21 16.47 -6.24 12.40
N VAL A 22 17.70 -6.02 12.90
CA VAL A 22 18.29 -4.69 13.08
C VAL A 22 18.87 -4.23 11.74
N PHE A 23 18.41 -3.10 11.21
CA PHE A 23 18.80 -2.59 9.89
C PHE A 23 20.12 -1.79 9.93
N LYS A 24 20.98 -1.98 8.92
CA LYS A 24 22.11 -1.10 8.61
C LYS A 24 21.71 -0.19 7.44
N PHE A 25 21.91 1.13 7.60
CA PHE A 25 21.37 2.15 6.71
C PHE A 25 22.45 2.77 5.80
N HIS A 26 22.12 2.98 4.51
CA HIS A 26 22.83 3.91 3.63
C HIS A 26 21.86 4.60 2.64
N SER A 27 21.77 5.93 2.80
CA SER A 27 21.12 7.01 2.02
C SER A 27 19.72 6.82 1.40
N LEU A 28 18.94 7.92 1.37
CA LEU A 28 17.48 8.02 1.11
C LEU A 28 16.54 7.37 2.14
N LEU A 29 17.07 6.56 3.05
CA LEU A 29 16.32 5.90 4.11
C LEU A 29 15.71 6.83 5.17
N PHE A 30 15.99 8.13 5.26
CA PHE A 30 15.55 8.93 6.41
C PHE A 30 14.02 9.14 6.46
N PHE A 31 13.37 9.33 5.30
CA PHE A 31 11.92 9.45 5.20
C PHE A 31 11.22 8.12 5.48
N PHE A 32 11.72 7.03 4.89
CA PHE A 32 11.23 5.69 5.21
C PHE A 32 11.51 5.32 6.67
N TYR A 33 12.60 5.79 7.27
CA TYR A 33 13.03 5.44 8.62
C TYR A 33 12.18 6.09 9.71
N LEU A 34 11.76 7.36 9.55
CA LEU A 34 10.85 7.98 10.51
C LEU A 34 9.45 7.36 10.43
N CYS A 35 9.00 7.09 9.20
CA CYS A 35 7.80 6.32 8.89
C CYS A 35 7.85 4.94 9.57
N LEU A 36 8.95 4.21 9.39
CA LEU A 36 9.19 2.88 9.93
C LEU A 36 9.33 2.90 11.46
N ILE A 37 9.97 3.89 12.07
CA ILE A 37 10.13 4.00 13.54
C ILE A 37 8.79 4.23 14.23
N LEU A 38 7.94 5.11 13.71
CA LEU A 38 6.58 5.31 14.22
C LEU A 38 5.74 4.03 14.05
N MET A 39 5.97 3.27 12.98
CA MET A 39 5.33 1.96 12.74
C MET A 39 5.88 0.82 13.62
N ILE A 40 7.16 0.88 14.01
CA ILE A 40 7.86 -0.12 14.85
C ILE A 40 7.44 -0.02 16.31
N HIS A 41 7.13 1.18 16.81
CA HIS A 41 6.86 1.36 18.23
C HIS A 41 5.49 0.83 18.66
N GLU A 42 4.52 0.64 17.73
CA GLU A 42 3.14 0.38 18.14
C GLU A 42 2.54 -0.99 17.79
N LYS A 43 2.95 -1.74 16.75
CA LYS A 43 2.29 -3.04 16.46
C LYS A 43 3.16 -4.14 15.83
N LYS A 44 3.37 -5.20 16.60
CA LYS A 44 4.04 -6.46 16.20
C LYS A 44 3.12 -7.50 15.51
N ASN A 45 1.83 -7.24 15.30
CA ASN A 45 0.88 -8.32 14.92
C ASN A 45 0.00 -8.09 13.68
N ASP A 46 0.07 -6.92 13.04
CA ASP A 46 -0.85 -6.61 11.93
C ASP A 46 -0.07 -6.56 10.61
N GLY A 47 -0.42 -7.46 9.68
CA GLY A 47 0.21 -7.49 8.36
C GLY A 47 -0.10 -6.24 7.53
N TRP A 48 0.80 -5.94 6.60
CA TRP A 48 0.84 -4.77 5.74
C TRP A 48 0.34 -5.10 4.34
N GLU A 49 -0.33 -4.14 3.69
CA GLU A 49 -0.94 -4.31 2.37
C GLU A 49 -0.43 -3.25 1.41
N LEU A 50 -0.03 -3.70 0.22
CA LEU A 50 0.38 -2.86 -0.90
C LEU A 50 -0.42 -3.25 -2.14
N VAL A 51 -0.87 -2.26 -2.92
CA VAL A 51 -1.52 -2.51 -4.22
C VAL A 51 -0.46 -2.54 -5.30
N ALA A 52 -0.39 -3.64 -6.05
CA ALA A 52 0.51 -3.77 -7.18
C ALA A 52 -0.25 -3.64 -8.52
N VAL A 53 0.17 -2.66 -9.34
CA VAL A 53 -0.36 -2.41 -10.68
C VAL A 53 0.79 -2.06 -11.62
N TYR A 54 0.74 -2.53 -12.87
CA TYR A 54 1.81 -2.35 -13.88
C TYR A 54 3.22 -2.78 -13.45
N GLY A 55 3.34 -3.64 -12.44
CA GLY A 55 4.64 -4.13 -11.95
C GLY A 55 5.30 -3.24 -10.92
N MET A 56 4.57 -2.27 -10.36
CA MET A 56 5.00 -1.47 -9.21
C MET A 56 4.03 -1.68 -8.04
N GLU A 57 4.54 -1.64 -6.82
CA GLU A 57 3.74 -1.66 -5.59
C GLU A 57 3.58 -0.25 -5.05
N TYR A 58 2.37 0.10 -4.62
CA TYR A 58 2.01 1.39 -4.06
C TYR A 58 1.53 1.23 -2.63
N ALA A 59 1.99 2.12 -1.75
CA ALA A 59 1.56 2.18 -0.35
C ALA A 59 1.48 3.62 0.16
N PHE A 60 0.81 3.78 1.30
CA PHE A 60 0.73 5.04 2.03
C PHE A 60 1.48 4.96 3.36
N GLY A 61 2.34 5.93 3.63
CA GLY A 61 3.16 6.04 4.84
C GLY A 61 3.06 7.40 5.54
N ALA A 62 3.38 7.41 6.83
CA ALA A 62 3.40 8.60 7.68
C ALA A 62 4.70 9.41 7.54
N HIS A 63 4.59 10.74 7.51
CA HIS A 63 5.72 11.64 7.71
C HIS A 63 5.22 13.04 8.09
N ASP A 64 6.06 13.88 8.68
CA ASP A 64 5.61 15.16 9.26
C ASP A 64 5.32 16.28 8.25
N TYR A 65 5.55 16.04 6.96
CA TYR A 65 5.38 17.05 5.90
C TYR A 65 3.99 16.99 5.26
N SER A 66 3.43 18.16 4.91
CA SER A 66 2.16 18.31 4.21
C SER A 66 2.28 18.03 2.69
N ILE A 67 2.94 16.93 2.35
CA ILE A 67 3.13 16.42 0.99
C ILE A 67 2.63 14.97 0.94
N SER A 68 2.49 14.40 -0.26
CA SER A 68 2.05 13.01 -0.44
C SER A 68 2.91 12.02 0.36
N GLY A 69 2.26 11.22 1.20
CA GLY A 69 2.84 10.04 1.84
C GLY A 69 2.72 8.77 0.99
N VAL A 70 2.16 8.88 -0.22
CA VAL A 70 2.11 7.78 -1.18
C VAL A 70 3.48 7.57 -1.80
N PHE A 71 3.94 6.33 -1.79
CA PHE A 71 5.22 5.92 -2.39
C PHE A 71 5.05 4.67 -3.25
N GLU A 72 5.99 4.48 -4.18
CA GLU A 72 6.09 3.28 -4.99
C GLU A 72 7.38 2.51 -4.68
N VAL A 73 7.31 1.17 -4.72
CA VAL A 73 8.45 0.28 -4.53
C VAL A 73 8.42 -0.83 -5.58
N GLU A 74 9.61 -1.40 -5.85
CA GLU A 74 9.69 -2.62 -6.63
C GLU A 74 8.93 -3.76 -5.93
N PRO A 75 8.30 -4.67 -6.70
CA PRO A 75 7.51 -5.71 -6.09
C PRO A 75 8.34 -6.65 -5.20
N ARG A 76 7.83 -6.98 -4.02
CA ARG A 76 8.46 -7.89 -3.03
C ARG A 76 9.73 -7.36 -2.40
N THR A 77 10.04 -6.07 -2.56
CA THR A 77 11.28 -5.47 -2.04
C THR A 77 11.04 -4.41 -0.97
N CYS A 78 9.83 -4.33 -0.40
CA CYS A 78 9.50 -3.34 0.64
C CYS A 78 10.45 -3.48 1.85
N PRO A 79 11.36 -2.51 2.09
CA PRO A 79 12.35 -2.60 3.16
C PRO A 79 11.67 -2.65 4.53
N GLY A 80 12.17 -3.46 5.45
CA GLY A 80 11.53 -3.62 6.76
C GLY A 80 10.61 -4.84 6.87
N PHE A 81 10.16 -5.37 5.73
CA PHE A 81 9.06 -6.33 5.68
C PHE A 81 9.40 -7.62 4.92
N ILE A 82 8.75 -8.70 5.31
CA ILE A 82 8.80 -10.02 4.68
C ILE A 82 7.53 -10.20 3.87
N TYR A 83 7.68 -10.32 2.54
CA TYR A 83 6.60 -10.72 1.65
C TYR A 83 6.07 -12.11 2.04
N ARG A 84 4.75 -12.25 2.15
CA ARG A 84 4.09 -13.53 2.48
C ARG A 84 3.36 -14.12 1.31
N CYS A 85 2.45 -13.35 0.71
CA CYS A 85 1.63 -13.80 -0.40
C CYS A 85 1.11 -12.62 -1.22
N SER A 86 0.66 -12.93 -2.42
CA SER A 86 -0.03 -12.01 -3.32
C SER A 86 -1.41 -12.55 -3.63
N ILE A 87 -2.40 -11.68 -3.61
CA ILE A 87 -3.78 -12.01 -3.96
C ILE A 87 -4.10 -11.23 -5.23
N SER A 88 -4.45 -11.93 -6.31
CA SER A 88 -4.98 -11.27 -7.50
C SER A 88 -6.38 -10.79 -7.21
N LEU A 89 -6.61 -9.47 -7.27
CA LEU A 89 -7.93 -8.88 -7.03
C LEU A 89 -8.81 -8.97 -8.28
N ARG A 90 -8.50 -8.14 -9.28
CA ARG A 90 -9.23 -8.04 -10.54
C ARG A 90 -8.36 -7.38 -11.59
N HIS A 91 -8.93 -7.07 -12.74
CA HIS A 91 -8.22 -6.41 -13.82
C HIS A 91 -8.67 -4.96 -13.98
N THR A 92 -7.75 -4.09 -14.40
CA THR A 92 -8.08 -2.75 -14.90
C THR A 92 -7.89 -2.68 -16.41
N ASN A 93 -8.78 -1.95 -17.08
CA ASN A 93 -8.67 -1.61 -18.50
C ASN A 93 -7.97 -0.26 -18.73
N MET A 94 -7.56 0.44 -17.66
CA MET A 94 -6.78 1.66 -17.78
C MET A 94 -5.49 1.38 -18.56
N SER A 95 -5.01 2.37 -19.27
CA SER A 95 -3.65 2.44 -19.80
C SER A 95 -2.66 2.83 -18.68
N PRO A 96 -1.35 2.58 -18.85
CA PRO A 96 -0.35 3.04 -17.90
C PRO A 96 -0.40 4.56 -17.63
N SER A 97 -0.71 5.37 -18.65
CA SER A 97 -0.86 6.83 -18.51
C SER A 97 -2.11 7.23 -17.72
N GLU A 98 -3.25 6.55 -17.95
CA GLU A 98 -4.46 6.79 -17.18
C GLU A 98 -4.27 6.38 -15.72
N PHE A 99 -3.62 5.24 -15.49
CA PHE A 99 -3.30 4.79 -14.13
C PHE A 99 -2.33 5.75 -13.43
N ARG A 100 -1.35 6.31 -14.16
CA ARG A 100 -0.44 7.32 -13.62
C ARG A 100 -1.18 8.58 -13.17
N ALA A 101 -2.04 9.14 -14.01
CA ALA A 101 -2.85 10.30 -13.64
C ALA A 101 -3.80 9.98 -12.45
N PHE A 102 -4.35 8.77 -12.44
CA PHE A 102 -5.16 8.26 -11.33
C PHE A 102 -4.37 8.23 -10.02
N ILE A 103 -3.19 7.59 -9.98
CA ILE A 103 -2.41 7.47 -8.74
C ILE A 103 -1.85 8.83 -8.28
N GLU A 104 -1.51 9.74 -9.21
CA GLU A 104 -1.11 11.12 -8.90
C GLU A 104 -2.27 11.90 -8.23
N THR A 105 -3.51 11.67 -8.68
CA THR A 105 -4.71 12.24 -8.05
C THR A 105 -4.88 11.70 -6.63
N ILE A 106 -4.78 10.38 -6.43
CA ILE A 106 -4.85 9.78 -5.09
C ILE A 106 -3.73 10.29 -4.19
N ALA A 107 -2.50 10.40 -4.70
CA ALA A 107 -1.37 10.91 -3.94
C ALA A 107 -1.62 12.32 -3.36
N SER A 108 -2.36 13.17 -4.09
CA SER A 108 -2.75 14.50 -3.61
C SER A 108 -3.77 14.49 -2.45
N GLU A 109 -4.50 13.39 -2.25
CA GLU A 109 -5.47 13.21 -1.16
C GLU A 109 -4.86 12.54 0.10
N TYR A 110 -3.67 11.94 -0.05
CA TYR A 110 -2.99 11.14 0.96
C TYR A 110 -1.65 11.78 1.36
N ASN A 111 -1.73 12.94 2.02
CA ASN A 111 -0.56 13.56 2.62
C ASN A 111 -0.05 12.74 3.82
N GLY A 112 1.27 12.62 3.96
CA GLY A 112 1.90 11.81 5.00
C GLY A 112 1.61 12.29 6.42
N ASP A 113 1.38 13.59 6.61
CA ASP A 113 1.01 14.22 7.89
C ASP A 113 -0.43 13.91 8.31
N THR A 114 -1.24 13.34 7.40
CA THR A 114 -2.61 12.88 7.69
C THR A 114 -2.70 11.39 8.03
N TYR A 115 -1.57 10.68 8.05
CA TYR A 115 -1.56 9.25 8.36
C TYR A 115 -2.10 9.02 9.77
N HIS A 116 -3.08 8.14 9.88
CA HIS A 116 -3.66 7.74 11.15
C HIS A 116 -3.73 6.22 11.24
N LEU A 117 -3.17 5.66 12.31
CA LEU A 117 -2.98 4.22 12.51
C LEU A 117 -4.26 3.39 12.37
N ILE A 118 -5.41 3.97 12.70
CA ILE A 118 -6.69 3.25 12.70
C ILE A 118 -7.57 3.65 11.51
N SER A 119 -7.67 4.95 11.23
CA SER A 119 -8.69 5.50 10.31
C SER A 119 -8.16 5.93 8.95
N LYS A 120 -6.83 6.08 8.79
CA LYS A 120 -6.20 6.49 7.53
C LYS A 120 -4.78 5.91 7.42
N ASN A 121 -4.69 4.61 7.18
CA ASN A 121 -3.43 3.87 7.05
C ASN A 121 -3.29 3.21 5.66
N CYS A 122 -2.24 2.39 5.49
CA CYS A 122 -1.96 1.68 4.24
C CYS A 122 -3.10 0.74 3.78
N LYS A 123 -3.89 0.20 4.72
CA LYS A 123 -5.05 -0.65 4.40
C LYS A 123 -6.23 0.18 3.90
N ASN A 124 -6.47 1.35 4.50
CA ASN A 124 -7.49 2.27 4.00
C ASN A 124 -7.15 2.73 2.58
N PHE A 125 -5.89 3.08 2.34
CA PHE A 125 -5.39 3.45 1.02
C PHE A 125 -5.57 2.31 -0.01
N THR A 126 -5.20 1.09 0.37
CA THR A 126 -5.32 -0.09 -0.50
C THR A 126 -6.78 -0.41 -0.83
N ASP A 127 -7.68 -0.29 0.16
CA ASP A 127 -9.14 -0.45 -0.04
C ASP A 127 -9.73 0.64 -0.93
N ASP A 128 -9.38 1.91 -0.70
CA ASP A 128 -9.85 3.06 -1.51
C ASP A 128 -9.43 2.93 -2.98
N ILE A 129 -8.15 2.64 -3.25
CA ILE A 129 -7.68 2.38 -4.61
C ILE A 129 -8.43 1.21 -5.24
N SER A 130 -8.60 0.11 -4.50
CA SER A 130 -9.31 -1.06 -5.01
C SER A 130 -10.75 -0.72 -5.40
N GLN A 131 -11.45 0.07 -4.57
CA GLN A 131 -12.81 0.52 -4.85
C GLN A 131 -12.88 1.45 -6.06
N ARG A 132 -12.01 2.46 -6.15
CA ARG A 132 -11.98 3.40 -7.27
C ARG A 132 -11.57 2.77 -8.60
N LEU A 133 -10.78 1.70 -8.57
CA LEU A 133 -10.47 0.88 -9.74
C LEU A 133 -11.61 -0.10 -10.11
N ASN A 134 -12.80 0.04 -9.52
CA ASN A 134 -13.96 -0.84 -9.72
C ASN A 134 -13.66 -2.33 -9.44
N CYS A 135 -12.67 -2.60 -8.57
CA CYS A 135 -12.51 -3.94 -8.03
C CYS A 135 -13.63 -4.16 -6.99
N LYS A 136 -14.22 -5.36 -6.96
CA LYS A 136 -15.00 -5.76 -5.78
C LYS A 136 -14.03 -5.63 -4.60
N GLY A 137 -14.39 -4.85 -3.57
CA GLY A 137 -13.50 -4.47 -2.47
C GLY A 137 -12.69 -5.63 -1.90
N ILE A 138 -11.56 -5.31 -1.28
CA ILE A 138 -10.60 -6.30 -0.77
C ILE A 138 -11.35 -7.32 0.10
N PRO A 139 -11.18 -8.64 -0.12
CA PRO A 139 -11.88 -9.64 0.68
C PRO A 139 -11.65 -9.40 2.17
N GLY A 140 -12.73 -9.39 2.96
CA GLY A 140 -12.66 -8.98 4.37
C GLY A 140 -11.74 -9.83 5.26
N TRP A 141 -11.30 -11.01 4.81
CA TRP A 141 -10.28 -11.81 5.49
C TRP A 141 -8.87 -11.23 5.35
N VAL A 142 -8.60 -10.48 4.28
CA VAL A 142 -7.36 -9.74 4.05
C VAL A 142 -7.36 -8.50 4.94
N ASN A 143 -8.46 -7.74 4.93
CA ASN A 143 -8.55 -6.45 5.61
C ASN A 143 -9.45 -6.45 6.88
N ARG A 144 -9.29 -7.45 7.76
CA ARG A 144 -10.13 -7.58 8.98
C ARG A 144 -10.08 -6.36 9.90
N LEU A 145 -8.96 -5.63 9.93
CA LEU A 145 -8.73 -4.53 10.88
C LEU A 145 -9.27 -3.19 10.41
N ALA A 146 -9.19 -2.84 9.10
CA ALA A 146 -9.82 -1.61 8.62
C ALA A 146 -11.34 -1.67 8.73
N LYS A 147 -11.92 -2.88 8.75
CA LYS A 147 -13.35 -3.09 8.97
C LYS A 147 -13.77 -2.81 10.42
N LEU A 148 -12.97 -3.22 11.40
CA LEU A 148 -13.23 -2.93 12.82
C LEU A 148 -13.19 -1.43 13.14
N GLY A 149 -12.35 -0.65 12.47
CA GLY A 149 -12.28 0.81 12.64
C GLY A 149 -13.42 1.59 12.00
N LYS A 150 -14.21 1.00 11.08
CA LYS A 150 -15.41 1.62 10.49
C LYS A 150 -16.68 1.40 11.32
N GLU A 151 -16.64 0.47 12.28
CA GLU A 151 -17.78 0.08 13.14
C GLU A 151 -17.68 0.67 14.55
N MET A 152 -16.69 1.55 14.82
CA MET A 152 -16.51 2.31 16.07
C MET A 152 -16.79 3.80 15.87
#